data_AF-A0A6A6AAC2-F1
#
_entry.id   AF-A0A6A6AAC2-F1
#
_cell.length_a   1.000
_cell.length_b   1.000
_cell.length_c   1.000
_cell.angle_alpha   90.00
_cell.angle_beta   90.00
_cell.angle_gamma   90.00
#
_symmetry.space_group_name_H-M   'P 1'
#
loop_
_entity.id
_entity.type
_entity.pdbx_description
1 polymer ?
#
loop_
_entity_poly.entity_id
_entity_poly.type
_entity_poly.pdbx_seq_one_letter_code
_entity_poly.pdbx_strand_id
1 'polypeptide(L)'
;MFEGRHAADQYHLRLHRASSVVLTSSELVEIRAAQRTFEGAYIRTAIGQFSFALIVLKIFTAEFYSIGALFAVYGAGILGISLWRRTAGNRQFFSEMGEDGLHRKRFRTSGNVVGVLTALSVCAYVCLIVLTLRLET
;
A
#
# COMPACT_ATOMS: atom_id res chain seq x y z
N MET A 1 -19.12 22.73 0.34
CA MET A 1 -17.88 23.36 -0.14
C MET A 1 -16.73 22.80 0.66
N PHE A 2 -16.18 21.66 0.23
CA PHE A 2 -14.99 21.08 0.84
C PHE A 2 -13.80 21.65 0.09
N GLU A 3 -13.21 22.72 0.64
CA GLU A 3 -11.91 23.23 0.20
C GLU A 3 -10.85 22.20 0.62
N GLY A 4 -10.79 21.09 -0.12
CA GLY A 4 -9.77 20.07 0.08
C GLY A 4 -8.44 20.73 -0.21
N ARG A 5 -7.65 21.01 0.84
CA ARG A 5 -6.26 21.45 0.73
C ARG A 5 -5.56 20.49 -0.21
N HIS A 6 -5.35 20.91 -1.46
CA HIS A 6 -4.80 20.07 -2.49
C HIS A 6 -3.44 19.58 -1.99
N ALA A 7 -3.21 18.27 -2.00
CA ALA A 7 -1.92 17.69 -1.63
C ALA A 7 -0.78 18.40 -2.38
N ALA A 8 -1.01 18.77 -3.65
CA ALA A 8 -0.08 19.52 -4.49
C ALA A 8 0.33 20.89 -3.93
N ASP A 9 -0.45 21.46 -3.01
CA ASP A 9 -0.16 22.72 -2.34
C ASP A 9 0.81 22.50 -1.15
N GLN A 10 0.70 21.41 -0.40
CA GLN A 10 1.53 21.21 0.80
C GLN A 10 2.95 20.73 0.53
N TYR A 11 3.19 20.14 -0.64
CA TYR A 11 4.46 19.50 -0.95
C TYR A 11 5.34 20.42 -1.78
N HIS A 12 6.61 20.54 -1.42
CA HIS A 12 7.60 21.32 -2.15
C HIS A 12 8.69 20.41 -2.71
N LEU A 13 9.05 20.58 -3.99
CA LEU A 13 10.19 19.94 -4.64
C LEU A 13 11.10 21.02 -5.22
N ARG A 14 12.39 20.97 -4.91
CA ARG A 14 13.40 22.01 -5.19
C ARG A 14 12.93 23.44 -4.83
N LEU A 15 12.39 23.64 -3.62
CA LEU A 15 11.81 24.91 -3.13
C LEU A 15 10.55 25.40 -3.88
N HIS A 16 10.20 24.81 -5.02
CA HIS A 16 8.95 25.07 -5.73
C HIS A 16 7.81 24.19 -5.20
N ARG A 17 6.60 24.73 -5.18
CA ARG A 17 5.39 23.96 -4.87
C ARG A 17 5.26 22.80 -5.88
N ALA A 18 4.85 21.62 -5.44
CA ALA A 18 4.73 20.43 -6.28
C ALA A 18 3.81 20.65 -7.49
N SER A 19 2.88 21.60 -7.42
CA SER A 19 2.04 22.03 -8.54
C SER A 19 2.77 22.84 -9.63
N SER A 20 3.89 23.50 -9.30
CA SER A 20 4.65 24.36 -10.22
C SER A 20 5.98 23.76 -10.67
N VAL A 21 6.31 22.54 -10.22
CA VAL A 21 7.58 21.88 -10.54
C VAL A 21 7.49 21.17 -11.88
N VAL A 22 8.37 21.56 -12.81
CA VAL A 22 8.63 20.78 -14.01
C VAL A 22 9.59 19.67 -13.64
N LEU A 23 9.07 18.43 -13.56
CA LEU A 23 9.85 17.24 -13.26
C LEU A 23 10.83 16.94 -14.40
N THR A 24 12.08 16.66 -14.06
CA THR A 24 13.04 16.13 -15.04
C THR A 24 12.65 14.71 -15.47
N SER A 25 13.12 14.28 -16.64
CA SER A 25 12.90 12.91 -17.13
C SER A 25 13.35 11.85 -16.14
N SER A 26 14.46 12.09 -15.42
CA SER A 26 14.98 11.21 -14.38
C SER A 26 14.03 11.08 -13.17
N GLU A 27 13.43 12.18 -12.71
CA GLU A 27 12.48 12.17 -11.58
C GLU A 27 11.16 11.49 -11.95
N LEU A 28 10.69 11.66 -13.18
CA LEU A 28 9.51 10.94 -13.69
C LEU A 28 9.70 9.42 -13.67
N VAL A 29 10.90 8.94 -13.98
CA VAL A 29 11.24 7.51 -13.91
C VAL A 29 11.22 7.02 -12.46
N GLU A 30 11.78 7.77 -11.52
CA GLU A 30 11.77 7.41 -10.10
C GLU A 30 10.35 7.37 -9.52
N ILE A 31 9.52 8.38 -9.82
CA ILE A 31 8.11 8.43 -9.38
C ILE A 31 7.35 7.24 -9.97
N ARG A 32 7.51 6.95 -11.25
CA ARG A 32 6.86 5.81 -11.90
C ARG A 32 7.32 4.48 -11.29
N ALA A 33 8.61 4.33 -11.04
CA ALA A 33 9.16 3.13 -10.40
C ALA A 33 8.54 2.93 -9.02
N ALA A 34 8.44 4.00 -8.21
CA ALA A 34 7.81 3.96 -6.89
C ALA A 34 6.31 3.64 -6.97
N GLN A 35 5.58 4.25 -7.91
CA GLN A 35 4.16 3.96 -8.14
C GLN A 35 3.91 2.51 -8.56
N ARG A 36 4.78 1.91 -9.38
CA ARG A 36 4.59 0.52 -9.85
C ARG A 36 4.97 -0.51 -8.79
N THR A 37 5.99 -0.23 -7.98
CA THR A 37 6.57 -1.20 -7.03
C THR A 37 5.99 -1.11 -5.63
N PHE A 38 5.64 0.09 -5.16
CA PHE A 38 5.08 0.28 -3.84
C PHE A 38 3.56 0.42 -3.93
N GLU A 39 3.07 1.57 -4.41
CA GLU A 39 1.63 1.87 -4.37
C GLU A 39 0.80 0.88 -5.20
N GLY A 40 1.21 0.65 -6.45
CA GLY A 40 0.51 -0.22 -7.39
C GLY A 40 0.61 -1.70 -7.05
N ALA A 41 1.61 -2.13 -6.28
CA ALA A 41 1.70 -3.50 -5.80
C ALA A 41 0.66 -3.74 -4.69
N TYR A 42 0.58 -2.86 -3.69
CA TYR A 42 -0.35 -3.02 -2.57
C TYR A 42 -1.81 -2.96 -3.01
N ILE A 43 -2.15 -2.00 -3.88
CA ILE A 43 -3.53 -1.85 -4.38
C ILE A 43 -3.95 -3.07 -5.20
N ARG A 44 -3.07 -3.56 -6.10
CA ARG A 44 -3.36 -4.74 -6.91
C ARG A 44 -3.59 -5.98 -6.05
N THR A 45 -2.76 -6.18 -5.03
CA THR A 45 -2.94 -7.31 -4.11
C THR A 45 -4.24 -7.19 -3.34
N ALA A 46 -4.57 -6.02 -2.79
CA ALA A 46 -5.83 -5.80 -2.06
C ALA A 46 -7.05 -6.10 -2.95
N ILE A 47 -7.07 -5.59 -4.18
CA ILE A 47 -8.14 -5.88 -5.15
C ILE A 47 -8.23 -7.38 -5.41
N GLY A 48 -7.11 -8.06 -5.63
CA GLY A 48 -7.09 -9.51 -5.82
C GLY A 48 -7.67 -10.28 -4.63
N GLN A 49 -7.32 -9.89 -3.40
CA GLN A 49 -7.86 -10.51 -2.18
C GLN A 49 -9.38 -10.28 -2.06
N PHE A 50 -9.87 -9.07 -2.33
CA PHE A 50 -11.31 -8.78 -2.29
C PHE A 50 -12.07 -9.53 -3.40
N SER A 51 -11.54 -9.59 -4.62
CA SER A 51 -12.13 -10.37 -5.69
C SER A 51 -12.24 -11.85 -5.31
N PHE A 52 -11.17 -12.42 -4.74
CA PHE A 52 -11.20 -13.81 -4.28
C PHE A 52 -12.19 -14.02 -3.14
N ALA A 53 -12.24 -13.11 -2.15
CA ALA A 53 -13.22 -13.16 -1.07
C ALA A 53 -14.66 -13.16 -1.60
N LEU A 54 -14.97 -12.28 -2.56
CA LEU A 54 -16.29 -12.22 -3.18
C LEU A 54 -16.63 -13.50 -3.94
N ILE A 55 -15.67 -14.07 -4.68
CA ILE A 55 -15.85 -15.36 -5.36
C ILE A 55 -16.19 -16.45 -4.35
N VAL A 56 -15.43 -16.56 -3.25
CA VAL A 56 -15.67 -17.56 -2.21
C VAL A 56 -17.04 -17.37 -1.56
N LEU A 57 -17.37 -16.13 -1.17
CA LEU A 57 -18.64 -15.82 -0.51
C LEU A 57 -19.86 -15.95 -1.42
N LYS A 58 -19.71 -15.80 -2.74
CA LYS A 58 -20.84 -15.83 -3.69
C LYS A 58 -21.04 -17.17 -4.38
N ILE A 59 -19.98 -17.93 -4.62
CA ILE A 59 -20.04 -19.15 -5.44
C ILE A 59 -20.06 -20.41 -4.58
N PHE A 60 -19.33 -20.44 -3.47
CA PHE A 60 -19.18 -21.64 -2.65
C PHE A 60 -20.27 -21.78 -1.57
N THR A 61 -20.38 -22.99 -1.02
CA THR A 61 -21.32 -23.31 0.06
C THR A 61 -20.95 -22.57 1.36
N ALA A 62 -21.90 -22.50 2.30
CA ALA A 62 -21.75 -21.77 3.55
C ALA A 62 -20.55 -22.22 4.41
N GLU A 63 -20.09 -23.46 4.22
CA GLU A 63 -18.92 -24.03 4.90
C GLU A 63 -17.63 -23.26 4.59
N PHE A 64 -17.54 -22.64 3.41
CA PHE A 64 -16.36 -21.89 2.97
C PHE A 64 -16.43 -20.39 3.34
N TYR A 65 -17.50 -19.92 3.99
CA TYR A 65 -17.65 -18.50 4.31
C TYR A 65 -16.54 -17.97 5.22
N SER A 66 -16.05 -18.79 6.15
CA SER A 66 -14.91 -18.43 7.01
C SER A 66 -13.64 -18.14 6.20
N ILE A 67 -13.42 -18.90 5.11
CA ILE A 67 -12.30 -18.67 4.18
C ILE A 67 -12.52 -17.37 3.42
N GLY A 68 -13.72 -17.14 2.88
CA GLY A 68 -14.06 -15.89 2.21
C GLY A 68 -13.88 -14.66 3.11
N ALA A 69 -14.32 -14.75 4.37
CA ALA A 69 -14.14 -13.71 5.37
C ALA A 69 -12.66 -13.46 5.71
N LEU A 70 -11.85 -14.51 5.81
CA LEU A 70 -10.41 -14.40 5.99
C LEU A 70 -9.76 -13.59 4.87
N PHE A 71 -10.10 -13.88 3.61
CA PHE A 71 -9.58 -13.13 2.45
C PHE A 71 -10.06 -11.68 2.42
N ALA A 72 -11.29 -11.40 2.88
CA ALA A 72 -11.80 -10.04 3.00
C ALA A 72 -11.03 -9.23 4.06
N VAL A 73 -10.82 -9.80 5.25
CA VAL A 73 -10.04 -9.18 6.33
C VAL A 73 -8.59 -8.97 5.91
N TYR A 74 -7.99 -9.97 5.25
CA TYR A 74 -6.63 -9.87 4.75
C TYR A 74 -6.49 -8.78 3.69
N GLY A 75 -7.41 -8.71 2.72
CA GLY A 75 -7.48 -7.63 1.74
C GLY A 75 -7.63 -6.25 2.38
N ALA A 76 -8.47 -6.12 3.41
CA ALA A 76 -8.62 -4.89 4.19
C ALA A 76 -7.34 -4.52 4.95
N GLY A 77 -6.63 -5.49 5.51
CA GLY A 77 -5.32 -5.29 6.14
C GLY A 77 -4.29 -4.74 5.16
N ILE A 78 -4.16 -5.34 3.97
CA ILE A 78 -3.26 -4.84 2.92
C ILE A 78 -3.66 -3.43 2.47
N LEU A 79 -4.96 -3.17 2.29
CA LEU A 79 -5.45 -1.85 1.91
C LEU A 79 -5.13 -0.80 2.99
N GLY A 80 -5.34 -1.12 4.26
CA GLY A 80 -4.99 -0.25 5.39
C GLY A 80 -3.50 0.07 5.43
N ILE A 81 -2.64 -0.94 5.29
CA ILE A 81 -1.19 -0.75 5.18
C ILE A 81 -0.84 0.12 3.97
N SER A 82 -1.50 -0.08 2.83
CA SER A 82 -1.29 0.71 1.62
C SER A 82 -1.63 2.18 1.83
N LEU A 83 -2.73 2.50 2.51
CA LEU A 83 -3.16 3.88 2.78
C LEU A 83 -2.22 4.58 3.77
N TRP A 84 -1.84 3.88 4.83
CA TRP A 84 -0.86 4.38 5.79
C TRP A 84 0.51 4.59 5.13
N ARG A 85 0.92 3.64 4.28
CA ARG A 85 2.16 3.73 3.52
C ARG A 85 2.14 4.88 2.52
N ARG A 86 1.01 5.11 1.84
CA ARG A 86 0.86 6.22 0.90
C ARG A 86 1.07 7.55 1.60
N THR A 87 0.46 7.73 2.78
CA THR A 87 0.64 8.96 3.57
C THR A 87 2.07 9.12 4.11
N ALA A 88 2.69 8.04 4.59
CA ALA A 88 4.08 8.06 5.06
C ALA A 88 5.11 8.27 3.94
N GLY A 89 4.91 7.61 2.79
CA GLY A 89 5.78 7.72 1.61
C GLY A 89 5.70 9.10 0.96
N ASN A 90 4.51 9.69 0.91
CA ASN A 90 4.34 11.05 0.42
C ASN A 90 5.10 12.06 1.31
N ARG A 91 5.04 11.91 2.64
CA ARG A 91 5.84 12.75 3.55
C ARG A 91 7.33 12.55 3.35
N GLN A 92 7.82 11.33 3.21
CA GLN A 92 9.25 11.07 3.02
C GLN A 92 9.78 11.60 1.68
N PHE A 93 8.98 11.54 0.61
CA PHE A 93 9.37 12.06 -0.71
C PHE A 93 9.48 13.60 -0.73
N PHE A 94 8.72 14.29 0.13
CA PHE A 94 8.61 15.75 0.10
C PHE A 94 9.18 16.48 1.34
N SER A 95 9.39 15.81 2.48
CA SER A 95 9.93 16.42 3.72
C SER A 95 11.43 16.23 3.92
N GLU A 96 12.09 15.40 3.11
CA GLU A 96 13.53 15.13 3.23
C GLU A 96 14.33 16.12 2.35
N MET A 97 14.07 17.42 2.53
CA MET A 97 15.03 18.47 2.19
C MET A 97 15.71 18.90 3.48
N GLY A 98 16.99 18.54 3.60
CA GLY A 98 17.84 19.10 4.64
C GLY A 98 17.98 20.61 4.48
N GLU A 99 18.12 21.29 5.62
CA GLU A 99 18.34 22.73 5.78
C GLU A 99 19.50 23.28 4.93
N ASP A 100 20.39 22.41 4.44
CA ASP A 100 21.63 22.75 3.73
C ASP A 100 21.54 22.77 2.19
N GLY A 101 20.36 22.59 1.58
CA GLY A 101 20.21 22.65 0.10
C GLY A 101 20.97 21.59 -0.71
N LEU A 102 21.76 20.71 -0.06
CA LEU A 102 22.43 19.59 -0.69
C LEU A 102 21.57 18.32 -0.59
N HIS A 103 21.26 17.77 -1.76
CA HIS A 103 20.56 16.51 -1.98
C HIS A 103 21.13 15.34 -1.15
N ARG A 104 20.61 15.12 0.07
CA ARG A 104 20.82 13.87 0.81
C ARG A 104 19.59 12.99 0.60
N LYS A 105 19.50 12.33 -0.55
CA LYS A 105 18.54 11.24 -0.79
C LYS A 105 18.88 10.04 0.11
N ARG A 106 18.55 10.10 1.41
CA ARG A 106 18.59 8.92 2.29
C ARG A 106 17.31 8.15 2.05
N PHE A 107 17.28 7.35 0.99
CA PHE A 107 16.19 6.41 0.75
C PHE A 107 16.11 5.42 1.92
N ARG A 108 15.26 5.71 2.92
CA ARG A 108 14.94 4.74 3.97
C ARG A 108 14.13 3.63 3.30
N THR A 109 14.76 2.47 3.15
CA THR A 109 14.18 1.29 2.51
C THR A 109 12.88 0.85 3.18
N SER A 110 12.02 0.18 2.44
CA SER A 110 10.69 -0.24 2.85
C SER A 110 10.59 -1.31 3.95
N GLY A 111 11.72 -1.70 4.55
CA GLY A 111 11.85 -2.88 5.40
C GLY A 111 10.79 -3.03 6.50
N ASN A 112 10.42 -1.96 7.21
CA ASN A 112 9.41 -2.07 8.27
C ASN A 112 8.02 -2.45 7.71
N VAL A 113 7.62 -1.86 6.59
CA VAL A 113 6.34 -2.17 5.94
C VAL A 113 6.36 -3.57 5.36
N VAL A 114 7.51 -3.99 4.79
CA VAL A 114 7.69 -5.35 4.30
C VAL A 114 7.55 -6.35 5.46
N GLY A 115 8.18 -6.10 6.62
CA GLY A 115 8.05 -6.95 7.79
C GLY A 115 6.60 -7.10 8.28
N VAL A 116 5.85 -5.99 8.36
CA VAL A 116 4.43 -6.02 8.74
C VAL A 116 3.60 -6.82 7.72
N LEU A 117 3.85 -6.62 6.42
CA LEU A 117 3.16 -7.38 5.37
C LEU A 117 3.50 -8.87 5.42
N THR A 118 4.76 -9.23 5.65
CA THR A 118 5.16 -10.63 5.80
C THR A 118 4.48 -11.28 6.98
N ALA A 119 4.44 -10.61 8.14
CA ALA A 119 3.74 -11.11 9.32
C ALA A 119 2.23 -11.30 9.06
N LEU A 120 1.59 -10.31 8.43
CA LEU A 120 0.18 -10.39 8.04
C LEU A 120 -0.09 -11.57 7.10
N SER A 121 0.75 -11.76 6.07
CA SER A 121 0.64 -12.87 5.12
C SER A 121 0.79 -14.22 5.81
N VAL A 122 1.78 -14.37 6.70
CA VAL A 122 2.00 -15.62 7.44
C VAL A 122 0.80 -15.95 8.33
N CYS A 123 0.28 -14.97 9.08
CA CYS A 123 -0.92 -15.16 9.89
C CYS A 123 -2.12 -15.59 9.03
N ALA A 124 -2.34 -14.94 7.89
CA ALA A 124 -3.42 -15.28 6.98
C ALA A 124 -3.27 -16.72 6.44
N TYR A 125 -2.08 -17.14 6.04
CA TYR A 125 -1.83 -18.50 5.57
C TYR A 125 -2.01 -19.55 6.66
N VAL A 126 -1.56 -19.28 7.89
CA VAL A 126 -1.79 -20.19 9.03
C VAL A 126 -3.29 -20.34 9.30
N CYS A 127 -4.04 -19.23 9.34
CA CYS A 127 -5.49 -19.27 9.50
C CYS A 127 -6.17 -20.06 8.36
N LEU A 128 -5.71 -19.89 7.13
CA LEU A 128 -6.23 -20.62 5.98
C LEU A 128 -6.01 -22.12 6.14
N ILE A 129 -4.80 -22.55 6.50
CA ILE A 129 -4.49 -23.97 6.74
C ILE A 129 -5.39 -24.54 7.83
N VAL A 130 -5.55 -23.83 8.95
CA VAL A 130 -6.40 -24.28 10.06
C VAL A 130 -7.86 -24.40 9.62
N LEU A 131 -8.40 -23.43 8.88
CA LEU A 131 -9.76 -23.47 8.37
C LEU A 131 -9.96 -24.62 7.38
N THR A 132 -8.99 -24.86 6.48
CA THR A 132 -9.05 -25.97 5.53
C THR A 132 -9.03 -27.33 6.23
N LEU A 133 -8.16 -27.53 7.23
CA LEU A 133 -8.13 -28.78 7.99
C LEU A 133 -9.43 -29.01 8.76
N ARG A 134 -10.08 -27.96 9.26
CA ARG A 134 -11.39 -28.03 9.93
C ARG A 134 -12.55 -28.34 8.99
N LEU A 135 -12.40 -28.09 7.70
CA LEU A 135 -13.39 -28.43 6.66
C LEU A 135 -13.32 -29.90 6.24
N GLU A 136 -12.13 -30.52 6.34
CA GLU A 136 -11.94 -31.94 6.04
C GLU A 136 -12.39 -32.88 7.17
N THR A 137 -12.58 -32.35 8.39
CA THR A 137 -12.97 -33.14 9.58
C THR A 137 -14.45 -33.04 9.84
#